data_AF-A0A949F4U4-F1
#
_entry.id   AF-A0A949F4U4-F1
#
_cell.length_a   1.000
_cell.length_b   1.000
_cell.length_c   1.000
_cell.angle_alpha   90.00
_cell.angle_beta   90.00
_cell.angle_gamma   90.00
#
_symmetry.space_group_name_H-M   'P 1'
#
loop_
_entity.id
_entity.type
_entity.pdbx_description
1 polymer ?
#
loop_
_entity_poly.entity_id
_entity_poly.type
_entity_poly.pdbx_seq_one_letter_code
_entity_poly.pdbx_strand_id
1 'polypeptide(L)'
;MSLIVRKLFRHGGSYAIDLPMEFIKNAGTLEVILESTPNRLSIRPKTELDSIESDPLFAEFINALTVDAMKHPEKLHEAKKVWDKEWDELLKGVTVDEE
;
A
#
# COMPACT_ATOMS: atom_id res chain seq x y z
N MET A 1 25.03 -11.58 -3.28
CA MET A 1 25.71 -10.67 -4.24
C MET A 1 25.39 -9.23 -3.87
N SER A 2 26.38 -8.42 -3.46
CA SER A 2 26.21 -6.98 -3.25
C SER A 2 26.57 -6.24 -4.54
N LEU A 3 25.57 -5.72 -5.26
CA LEU A 3 25.80 -4.90 -6.45
C LEU A 3 26.18 -3.48 -6.02
N ILE A 4 27.43 -3.09 -6.29
CA ILE A 4 28.01 -1.80 -5.94
C ILE A 4 27.80 -0.83 -7.11
N VAL A 5 27.16 0.29 -6.78
CA VAL A 5 26.90 1.53 -7.54
C VAL A 5 26.11 1.35 -8.85
N ARG A 6 24.82 1.69 -8.78
CA ARG A 6 23.99 2.02 -9.95
C ARG A 6 23.77 3.51 -9.99
N LYS A 7 24.07 4.09 -11.14
CA LYS A 7 23.98 5.53 -11.40
C LYS A 7 22.54 5.97 -11.14
N LEU A 8 22.34 6.91 -10.22
CA LEU A 8 21.07 7.61 -10.09
C LEU A 8 20.96 8.59 -11.26
N PHE A 9 19.88 8.52 -12.02
CA PHE A 9 19.62 9.44 -13.13
C PHE A 9 18.17 9.93 -13.11
N ARG A 10 17.87 10.95 -13.92
CA ARG A 10 16.51 11.46 -14.07
C ARG A 10 15.82 10.75 -15.23
N HIS A 11 14.60 10.29 -15.01
CA HIS A 11 13.74 9.72 -16.03
C HIS A 11 12.33 10.30 -15.89
N GLY A 12 11.90 11.09 -16.87
CA GLY A 12 10.68 11.90 -16.75
C GLY A 12 10.78 12.88 -15.57
N GLY A 13 9.76 12.89 -14.70
CA GLY A 13 9.70 13.74 -13.50
C GLY A 13 10.45 13.19 -12.28
N SER A 14 10.94 11.95 -12.32
CA SER A 14 11.42 11.21 -11.14
C SER A 14 12.88 10.78 -11.26
N TYR A 15 13.47 10.38 -10.13
CA TYR A 15 14.77 9.70 -10.12
C TYR A 15 14.61 8.21 -10.42
N ALA A 16 15.60 7.65 -11.11
CA ALA A 16 15.65 6.26 -11.52
C ALA A 16 17.06 5.68 -11.31
N ILE A 17 17.12 4.35 -11.19
CA ILE A 17 18.35 3.58 -11.08
C ILE A 17 18.30 2.42 -12.07
N ASP A 18 19.45 2.03 -12.61
CA ASP A 18 19.55 0.82 -13.41
C ASP A 18 19.48 -0.41 -12.50
N LEU A 19 18.70 -1.42 -12.87
CA LEU A 19 18.70 -2.74 -12.21
C LEU A 19 19.28 -3.79 -13.16
N PRO A 20 19.99 -4.84 -12.68
CA PRO A 20 20.58 -5.85 -13.53
C PRO A 20 19.43 -6.69 -14.03
N MET A 21 19.54 -7.11 -15.28
CA MET A 21 18.46 -7.85 -15.91
C MET A 21 18.14 -9.15 -15.18
N GLU A 22 19.12 -9.78 -14.52
CA GLU A 22 18.92 -10.96 -13.68
C GLU A 22 17.96 -10.72 -12.51
N PHE A 23 18.00 -9.54 -11.87
CA PHE A 23 17.07 -9.22 -10.78
C PHE A 23 15.64 -9.19 -11.30
N ILE A 24 15.40 -8.54 -12.44
CA ILE A 24 14.07 -8.45 -13.05
C ILE A 24 13.58 -9.83 -13.49
N LYS A 25 14.45 -10.64 -14.10
CA LYS A 25 14.10 -12.01 -14.52
C LYS A 25 13.72 -12.91 -13.35
N ASN A 26 14.39 -12.75 -12.20
CA ASN A 26 14.13 -13.56 -11.01
C ASN A 26 12.97 -13.03 -10.15
N ALA A 27 12.62 -11.75 -10.28
CA ALA A 27 11.58 -11.12 -9.45
C ALA A 27 10.18 -11.66 -9.75
N GLY A 28 9.89 -12.05 -10.99
CA GLY A 28 8.58 -12.59 -11.40
C GLY A 28 7.42 -11.57 -11.34
N THR A 29 7.68 -10.33 -10.92
CA THR A 29 6.70 -9.24 -10.83
C THR A 29 7.35 -7.92 -11.30
N LEU A 30 6.50 -6.99 -11.73
CA LEU A 30 6.88 -5.62 -12.09
C LEU A 30 6.83 -4.66 -10.88
N GLU A 31 6.15 -5.06 -9.80
CA GLU A 31 6.03 -4.26 -8.58
C GLU A 31 7.09 -4.66 -7.55
N VAL A 32 7.68 -3.67 -6.88
CA VAL A 32 8.72 -3.86 -5.88
C VAL A 32 8.45 -3.03 -4.63
N ILE A 33 8.97 -3.50 -3.51
CA ILE A 33 8.98 -2.76 -2.23
C ILE A 33 10.38 -2.21 -1.99
N LEU A 34 10.43 -0.94 -1.61
CA LEU A 34 11.63 -0.22 -1.22
C LEU A 34 11.66 -0.09 0.30
N GLU A 35 12.54 -0.83 0.95
CA GLU A 35 12.77 -0.74 2.39
C GLU A 35 13.99 0.12 2.64
N SER A 36 13.81 1.24 3.34
CA SER A 36 14.88 2.15 3.70
C SER A 36 15.30 1.95 5.14
N THR A 37 16.59 1.73 5.36
CA THR A 37 17.24 1.80 6.66
C THR A 37 18.28 2.92 6.61
N PRO A 38 18.75 3.45 7.75
CA PRO A 38 19.71 4.56 7.76
C PRO A 38 20.97 4.33 6.90
N ASN A 39 21.38 3.08 6.72
CA ASN A 39 22.62 2.71 6.03
C ASN A 39 22.39 1.99 4.70
N ARG A 40 21.15 1.63 4.35
CA ARG A 40 20.87 0.77 3.20
C ARG A 40 19.44 0.95 2.69
N LEU A 41 19.33 0.98 1.37
CA LEU A 41 18.06 0.82 0.65
C LEU A 41 18.00 -0.60 0.10
N SER A 42 16.97 -1.35 0.47
CA SER A 42 16.71 -2.72 0.04
C SER A 42 15.55 -2.73 -0.95
N ILE A 43 15.70 -3.44 -2.06
CA ILE A 43 14.66 -3.60 -3.07
C ILE A 43 14.31 -5.07 -3.12
N ARG A 44 13.04 -5.41 -2.90
CA ARG A 44 12.54 -6.79 -3.03
C ARG A 44 11.28 -6.82 -3.89
N PRO A 45 11.02 -7.93 -4.60
CA PRO A 45 9.75 -8.12 -5.33
C PRO A 45 8.56 -8.05 -4.36
N LYS A 46 7.45 -7.46 -4.81
CA LYS A 46 6.20 -7.47 -4.07
C LYS A 46 5.53 -8.85 -4.20
N THR A 47 5.01 -9.36 -3.10
CA THR A 47 4.28 -10.62 -3.01
C THR A 47 2.81 -10.37 -2.66
N GLU A 48 1.95 -11.37 -2.85
CA GLU A 48 0.53 -11.28 -2.45
C GLU A 48 0.33 -11.10 -0.95
N LEU A 49 1.33 -11.50 -0.14
CA LEU A 49 1.33 -11.33 1.31
C LEU A 49 1.71 -9.91 1.75
N ASP A 50 2.23 -9.08 0.84
CA ASP A 50 2.53 -7.67 1.10
C ASP A 50 1.25 -6.83 0.95
N SER A 51 0.27 -7.13 1.79
CA SER A 51 -0.97 -6.39 1.88
C SER A 51 -0.78 -5.14 2.77
N ILE A 52 -1.66 -4.15 2.65
CA ILE A 52 -1.55 -2.94 3.48
C ILE A 52 -1.68 -3.29 4.97
N GLU A 53 -2.44 -4.33 5.30
CA GLU A 53 -2.63 -4.86 6.64
C GLU A 53 -1.35 -5.48 7.23
N SER A 54 -0.39 -5.85 6.39
CA SER A 54 0.90 -6.37 6.81
C SER A 54 1.91 -5.27 7.20
N ASP A 55 1.59 -3.99 6.92
CA ASP A 55 2.44 -2.86 7.29
C ASP A 55 2.40 -2.64 8.82
N PRO A 56 3.54 -2.56 9.52
CA PRO A 56 3.57 -2.29 10.97
C PRO A 56 2.85 -1.00 11.38
N LEU A 57 2.78 -0.01 10.49
CA LEU A 57 2.11 1.27 10.71
C LEU A 57 0.62 1.22 10.33
N PHE A 58 0.12 0.10 9.82
CA PHE A 58 -1.28 -0.02 9.42
C PHE A 58 -2.25 0.31 10.55
N ALA A 59 -1.98 -0.19 11.76
CA ALA A 59 -2.80 0.10 12.93
C ALA A 59 -2.80 1.59 13.28
N GLU A 60 -1.65 2.26 13.18
CA GLU A 60 -1.56 3.71 13.40
C GLU A 60 -2.31 4.50 12.32
N PHE A 61 -2.19 4.07 11.07
CA PHE A 61 -2.91 4.65 9.94
C PHE A 61 -4.43 4.56 10.11
N ILE A 62 -4.95 3.37 10.44
CA ILE A 62 -6.38 3.18 10.68
C ILE A 62 -6.85 4.02 11.87
N ASN A 63 -6.09 4.07 12.96
CA ASN A 63 -6.44 4.90 14.11
C ASN A 63 -6.50 6.40 13.75
N ALA A 64 -5.50 6.90 13.00
CA ALA A 64 -5.50 8.28 12.52
C ALA A 64 -6.71 8.57 11.63
N LEU A 65 -7.06 7.63 10.74
CA LEU A 65 -8.24 7.74 9.88
C LEU A 65 -9.54 7.77 10.70
N THR A 66 -9.68 6.90 11.70
CA THR A 66 -10.84 6.89 12.60
C THR A 66 -10.97 8.20 13.36
N VAL A 67 -9.87 8.74 13.90
CA VAL A 67 -9.88 10.01 14.61
C VAL A 67 -10.26 11.17 13.68
N ASP A 68 -9.74 11.21 12.46
CA ASP A 68 -10.13 12.24 11.48
C ASP A 68 -11.61 12.12 11.11
N ALA A 69 -12.09 10.91 10.85
CA ALA A 69 -13.49 10.61 10.55
C ALA A 69 -14.45 11.07 11.66
N MET A 70 -14.09 10.84 12.93
CA MET A 70 -14.89 11.30 14.08
C MET A 70 -14.90 12.82 14.23
N LYS A 71 -13.80 13.50 13.87
CA LYS A 71 -13.68 14.96 13.97
C LYS A 71 -14.29 15.70 12.78
N HIS A 72 -14.31 15.04 11.62
CA HIS A 72 -14.73 15.59 10.34
C HIS A 72 -15.73 14.66 9.63
N PRO A 73 -16.89 14.38 10.25
CA PRO A 73 -17.89 13.48 9.68
C PRO A 73 -18.40 13.95 8.30
N GLU A 74 -18.34 15.25 8.01
CA GLU A 74 -18.71 15.84 6.72
C GLU A 74 -17.84 15.37 5.55
N LYS A 75 -16.62 14.87 5.83
CA LYS A 75 -15.72 14.31 4.82
C LYS A 75 -16.05 12.84 4.48
N LEU A 76 -16.88 12.19 5.30
CA LEU A 76 -17.26 10.81 5.06
C LEU A 76 -18.31 10.75 3.95
N HIS A 77 -18.02 9.94 2.93
CA HIS A 77 -18.99 9.63 1.90
C HIS A 77 -20.04 8.65 2.46
N GLU A 78 -21.29 8.79 2.00
CA GLU A 78 -22.33 7.82 2.32
C GLU A 78 -21.91 6.42 1.87
N ALA A 79 -22.15 5.41 2.72
CA ALA A 79 -21.80 4.02 2.43
C ALA A 79 -22.33 3.55 1.06
N LYS A 80 -23.57 3.92 0.71
CA LYS A 80 -24.21 3.61 -0.59
C LYS A 80 -23.50 4.21 -1.82
N LYS A 81 -22.61 5.18 -1.64
CA LYS A 81 -21.85 5.83 -2.72
C LYS A 81 -20.45 5.23 -2.89
N VAL A 82 -19.97 4.46 -1.92
CA VAL A 82 -18.60 3.92 -1.88
C VAL A 82 -18.58 2.40 -1.89
N TRP A 83 -19.60 1.76 -1.31
CA TRP A 83 -19.72 0.32 -1.32
C TRP A 83 -20.10 -0.19 -2.70
N ASP A 84 -19.32 -1.14 -3.20
CA ASP A 84 -19.68 -1.93 -4.37
C ASP A 84 -20.82 -2.90 -4.03
N LYS A 85 -21.54 -3.35 -5.06
CA LYS A 85 -22.69 -4.26 -4.91
C LYS A 85 -22.37 -5.55 -4.15
N GLU A 86 -21.10 -5.98 -4.16
CA GLU A 86 -20.65 -7.13 -3.38
C GLU A 86 -20.80 -6.91 -1.87
N TRP A 87 -20.58 -5.69 -1.39
CA TRP A 87 -20.78 -5.35 0.02
C TRP A 87 -22.25 -5.31 0.41
N ASP A 88 -23.13 -4.85 -0.48
CA ASP A 88 -24.59 -4.89 -0.27
C ASP A 88 -25.09 -6.34 -0.12
N GLU A 89 -24.51 -7.28 -0.87
CA GLU A 89 -24.85 -8.71 -0.76
C GLU A 89 -24.29 -9.35 0.51
N LEU A 90 -23.06 -9.01 0.90
CA LEU A 90 -22.41 -9.53 2.11
C LEU A 90 -23.07 -9.03 3.40
N LEU A 91 -23.58 -7.80 3.40
CA LEU A 91 -24.22 -7.18 4.56
C LEU A 91 -25.75 -7.44 4.60
N LYS A 92 -26.28 -8.17 3.62
CA LYS A 92 -27.70 -8.51 3.55
C LYS A 92 -28.10 -9.40 4.72
N GLY A 93 -28.77 -8.82 5.71
CA GLY A 93 -29.24 -9.50 6.92
C GLY A 93 -28.54 -9.06 8.20
N VAL A 94 -27.55 -8.16 8.12
CA VAL A 94 -27.03 -7.45 9.29
C VAL A 94 -28.01 -6.32 9.63
N THR A 95 -28.94 -6.57 10.53
CA THR A 95 -29.80 -5.52 11.09
C THR A 95 -29.04 -4.75 12.15
N VAL A 96 -29.00 -3.44 12.01
CA VAL A 96 -28.59 -2.56 13.11
C VAL A 96 -29.82 -2.43 14.00
N ASP A 97 -29.76 -2.94 15.23
CA ASP A 97 -30.75 -2.57 16.23
C ASP A 97 -30.60 -1.05 16.45
N GLU A 98 -31.61 -0.28 16.06
CA GLU A 98 -31.68 1.15 16.32
C GLU A 98 -31.86 1.35 17.83
N GLU A 99 -30.79 1.75 18.52
CA GLU A 99 -30.85 2.31 19.88
C GLU A 99 -31.12 3.83 19.85
#